data_AF-A0A661WBB8-F1
#
_entry.id   AF-A0A661WBB8-F1
#
_cell.length_a   1.000
_cell.length_b   1.000
_cell.length_c   1.000
_cell.angle_alpha   90.00
_cell.angle_beta   90.00
_cell.angle_gamma   90.00
#
_symmetry.space_group_name_H-M   'P 1'
#
loop_
_entity.id
_entity.type
_entity.pdbx_description
1 polymer ?
#
loop_
_entity_poly.entity_id
_entity_poly.type
_entity_poly.pdbx_seq_one_letter_code
_entity_poly.pdbx_strand_id
1 'polypeptide(L)' 'PKWGQGLVLNSILQDDDEIVDIFFEGVGKKKLIASLADLKKIG' A
#
# COMPACT_ATOMS: atom_id res chain seq x y z
N PRO A 1 13.91 1.14 -1.74
CA PRO A 1 12.50 0.71 -1.50
C PRO A 1 12.41 -0.77 -1.07
N LYS A 2 11.83 -1.05 0.11
CA LYS A 2 11.84 -2.39 0.74
C LYS A 2 11.08 -3.47 -0.05
N TRP A 3 10.03 -3.10 -0.79
CA TRP A 3 9.15 -4.03 -1.50
C TRP A 3 8.98 -3.74 -3.00
N GLY A 4 9.73 -2.78 -3.54
CA GLY A 4 9.64 -2.43 -4.97
C GLY A 4 8.29 -1.79 -5.35
N GLN A 5 7.86 -2.03 -6.60
CA GLN A 5 6.58 -1.56 -7.12
C GLN A 5 5.46 -2.53 -6.74
N GLY A 6 4.25 -2.01 -6.53
CA GLY A 6 3.09 -2.82 -6.18
C GLY A 6 1.80 -2.27 -6.77
N LEU A 7 0.81 -3.14 -6.88
CA LEU A 7 -0.53 -2.81 -7.34
C LEU A 7 -1.47 -2.66 -6.15
N VAL A 8 -2.14 -1.51 -6.05
CA VAL A 8 -3.21 -1.31 -5.07
C VAL A 8 -4.41 -2.14 -5.47
N LEU A 9 -4.84 -3.05 -4.60
CA LEU A 9 -5.99 -3.91 -4.81
C LEU A 9 -7.26 -3.35 -4.18
N ASN A 10 -7.13 -2.68 -3.04
CA ASN A 10 -8.22 -2.07 -2.30
C ASN A 10 -7.73 -0.88 -1.47
N SER A 11 -8.62 0.09 -1.26
CA SER A 11 -8.38 1.28 -0.42
C SER A 11 -9.67 1.60 0.34
N ILE A 12 -9.58 1.75 1.65
CA ILE A 12 -10.71 2.05 2.53
C ILE A 12 -10.27 3.12 3.53
N LEU A 13 -11.11 4.15 3.74
CA LEU A 13 -10.96 5.07 4.86
C LEU A 13 -11.50 4.45 6.15
N GLN A 14 -10.68 4.44 7.20
CA GLN A 14 -11.02 3.92 8.52
C GLN A 14 -10.31 4.76 9.59
N ASP A 15 -11.06 5.21 10.61
CA ASP A 15 -10.54 5.91 11.79
C ASP A 15 -9.56 7.05 11.44
N ASP A 16 -9.99 7.92 10.51
CA ASP A 16 -9.24 9.06 9.95
C ASP A 16 -7.97 8.73 9.15
N ASP A 17 -7.73 7.45 8.84
CA ASP A 17 -6.63 7.02 7.99
C ASP A 17 -7.11 6.19 6.78
N GLU A 18 -6.22 5.94 5.82
CA GLU A 18 -6.48 5.10 4.66
C GLU A 18 -5.76 3.76 4.82
N ILE A 19 -6.53 2.68 4.84
CA ILE A 19 -6.01 1.31 4.79
C ILE A 19 -5.93 0.86 3.35
N VAL A 20 -4.73 0.57 2.89
CA VAL A 20 -4.45 0.09 1.52
C VAL A 20 -3.97 -1.36 1.52
N ASP A 21 -4.61 -2.17 0.69
CA ASP A 21 -4.13 -3.51 0.37
C ASP A 21 -3.32 -3.44 -0.93
N ILE A 22 -2.04 -3.81 -0.86
CA ILE A 22 -1.11 -3.75 -2.01
C ILE A 22 -0.53 -5.13 -2.27
N PHE A 23 -0.49 -5.54 -3.53
CA PHE A 23 0.27 -6.71 -3.98
C PHE A 23 1.62 -6.28 -4.54
N PHE A 24 2.70 -6.76 -3.94
CA PHE A 24 4.08 -6.52 -4.37
C PHE A 24 4.63 -7.78 -5.03
N GLU A 25 5.23 -7.64 -6.22
CA GLU A 25 5.83 -8.77 -6.92
C GLU A 25 6.98 -9.39 -6.10
N GLY A 26 7.01 -10.72 -5.98
CA GLY A 26 8.02 -11.44 -5.18
C GLY A 26 7.86 -11.33 -3.66
N VAL A 27 6.95 -10.49 -3.15
CA VAL A 27 6.69 -10.31 -1.71
C VAL A 27 5.28 -10.75 -1.32
N GLY A 28 4.31 -10.59 -2.23
CA GLY A 28 2.90 -10.91 -2.02
C GLY A 28 2.08 -9.76 -1.45
N LYS A 29 0.91 -10.09 -0.89
CA LYS A 29 -0.06 -9.10 -0.37
C LYS A 29 0.40 -8.49 0.95
N LYS A 30 0.26 -7.18 1.08
CA LYS A 30 0.44 -6.40 2.32
C LYS A 30 -0.76 -5.50 2.55
N LYS A 31 -1.09 -5.29 3.82
CA LYS A 31 -2.06 -4.28 4.29
C LYS A 31 -1.27 -3.20 5.00
N LEU A 32 -1.43 -1.95 4.58
CA LEU A 32 -0.67 -0.81 5.07
C LEU A 32 -1.62 0.31 5.49
N ILE A 33 -1.18 1.10 6.45
CA ILE A 33 -1.79 2.38 6.81
C ILE A 33 -1.07 3.44 5.99
N ALA A 34 -1.79 4.22 5.18
CA ALA A 34 -1.19 5.11 4.19
C ALA A 34 -0.32 6.19 4.84
N SER A 35 -0.74 6.77 5.97
CA SER A 35 0.01 7.80 6.68
C SER A 35 1.37 7.32 7.23
N LEU A 36 1.48 6.03 7.52
CA LEU A 36 2.70 5.39 8.05
C LEU A 36 3.55 4.73 6.96
N ALA A 37 3.02 4.64 5.73
CA ALA A 37 3.67 3.96 4.63
C ALA A 37 4.49 4.93 3.78
N ASP A 38 5.72 4.54 3.45
CA ASP A 38 6.57 5.28 2.50
C ASP A 38 6.21 4.90 1.06
N LEU A 39 5.01 5.32 0.61
CA LEU A 39 4.49 5.06 -0.73
C LEU A 39 4.58 6.30 -1.60
N LYS A 40 4.91 6.11 -2.87
CA LYS A 40 4.91 7.15 -3.89
C LYS A 40 4.17 6.68 -5.13
N LYS A 41 3.23 7.49 -5.61
CA LYS A 41 2.53 7.23 -6.87
C LYS A 41 3.53 7.24 -8.02
N ILE A 42 3.44 6.23 -8.89
CA ILE A 42 4.17 6.19 -10.15
C ILE A 42 3.33 6.96 -11.19
N GLY A 43 3.95 7.93 -11.85
CA GLY A 43 3.30 8.79 -12.85
C GLY A 43 3.16 8.13 -14.20
#